data_AF-A0A0M4DEU7-F1
#
_entry.id   AF-A0A0M4DEU7-F1
#
_cell.length_a   1.000
_cell.length_b   1.000
_cell.length_c   1.000
_cell.angle_alpha   90.00
_cell.angle_beta   90.00
_cell.angle_gamma   90.00
#
_symmetry.space_group_name_H-M   'P 1'
#
loop_
_entity.id
_entity.type
_entity.pdbx_description
1 polymer ?
#
loop_
_entity_poly.entity_id
_entity_poly.type
_entity_poly.pdbx_seq_one_letter_code
_entity_poly.pdbx_strand_id
1 'polypeptide(L)' 'MEGEIETENKVLIIRRIRVTYHLKTPETSRETAERVHRIHHQSCPVYMSLHKAIDISTELQIEAE' A
#
# COMPACT_ATOMS: atom_id res chain seq x y z
N MET A 1 -4.60 4.32 -5.90
CA MET A 1 -4.42 4.72 -4.48
C MET A 1 -5.66 5.46 -4.06
N GLU A 2 -6.22 5.09 -2.93
CA GLU A 2 -7.45 5.65 -2.37
C GLU A 2 -7.21 6.07 -0.92
N GLY A 3 -7.79 7.19 -0.52
CA GLY A 3 -7.73 7.71 0.85
C GLY A 3 -9.14 7.89 1.40
N GLU A 4 -9.38 7.42 2.61
CA GLU A 4 -10.63 7.61 3.33
C GLU A 4 -10.48 8.76 4.34
N ILE A 5 -11.39 9.72 4.27
CA ILE A 5 -11.46 10.86 5.18
C ILE A 5 -12.66 10.67 6.11
N GLU A 6 -12.44 10.87 7.40
CA GLU A 6 -13.50 10.89 8.41
C GLU A 6 -13.54 12.26 9.11
N THR A 7 -14.67 12.61 9.72
CA THR A 7 -14.76 13.82 10.55
C THR A 7 -14.64 13.43 12.01
N GLU A 8 -13.64 13.95 12.70
CA GLU A 8 -13.44 13.80 14.14
C GLU A 8 -13.34 15.17 14.79
N ASN A 9 -14.12 15.43 15.84
CA ASN A 9 -14.15 16.71 16.54
C ASN A 9 -14.37 17.93 15.62
N LYS A 10 -15.23 17.79 14.60
CA LYS A 10 -15.50 18.79 13.56
C LYS A 10 -14.30 19.11 12.63
N VAL A 11 -13.28 18.25 12.61
CA VAL A 11 -12.11 18.35 11.74
C VAL A 11 -12.05 17.13 10.82
N LEU A 12 -11.67 17.34 9.56
CA LEU A 12 -11.44 16.23 8.63
C LEU A 12 -10.07 15.61 8.88
N ILE A 13 -10.05 14.30 9.06
CA ILE A 13 -8.83 13.51 9.27
C ILE A 13 -8.73 12.42 8.21
N ILE A 14 -7.50 12.16 7.75
CA ILE A 14 -7.24 10.95 6.96
C ILE A 14 -7.30 9.78 7.93
N ARG A 15 -8.16 8.80 7.67
CA ARG A 15 -8.29 7.63 8.54
C ARG A 15 -7.56 6.42 7.98
N ARG A 16 -7.66 6.22 6.66
CA ARG A 16 -7.13 5.03 5.97
C ARG A 16 -6.60 5.38 4.58
N ILE A 17 -5.63 4.61 4.13
CA ILE A 17 -5.12 4.61 2.76
C ILE A 17 -5.11 3.17 2.24
N ARG A 18 -5.55 2.97 1.00
CA ARG A 18 -5.46 1.70 0.29
C ARG A 18 -4.68 1.89 -1.01
N VAL A 19 -3.69 1.02 -1.24
CA VAL A 19 -2.85 1.08 -2.44
C VAL A 19 -2.88 -0.25 -3.16
N THR A 20 -3.37 -0.25 -4.39
CA THR A 20 -3.19 -1.38 -5.32
C THR A 20 -2.01 -1.06 -6.23
N TYR A 21 -0.93 -1.84 -6.10
CA TYR A 21 0.21 -1.80 -6.99
C TYR A 21 -0.05 -2.67 -8.21
N HIS A 22 0.23 -2.17 -9.40
CA HIS A 22 0.17 -2.92 -10.64
C HIS A 22 1.59 -3.16 -11.14
N LEU A 23 1.98 -4.41 -11.31
CA LEU A 23 3.31 -4.80 -11.74
C LEU A 23 3.23 -5.72 -12.95
N LYS A 24 3.85 -5.30 -14.06
CA LYS A 24 4.13 -6.19 -15.19
C LYS A 24 5.47 -6.86 -14.95
N THR A 25 5.49 -8.19 -15.07
CA THR A 25 6.72 -8.95 -14.86
C THR A 25 6.61 -10.32 -15.54
N PRO A 26 7.74 -10.93 -15.94
CA PRO A 26 7.76 -12.32 -16.37
C PRO A 26 7.27 -13.24 -15.25
N GLU A 27 6.61 -14.33 -15.62
CA GLU A 27 6.06 -15.31 -14.66
C GLU A 27 7.14 -15.90 -13.74
N THR A 28 8.37 -16.04 -14.25
CA THR A 28 9.53 -16.51 -13.47
C THR A 28 9.88 -15.60 -12.29
N SER A 29 9.43 -14.35 -12.31
CA SER A 29 9.69 -13.36 -11.25
C SER A 29 8.48 -13.13 -10.34
N ARG A 30 7.33 -13.77 -10.60
CA ARG A 30 6.09 -13.60 -9.82
C ARG A 30 6.30 -13.86 -8.33
N GLU A 31 6.88 -15.01 -7.98
CA GLU A 31 7.08 -15.38 -6.57
C GLU A 31 7.99 -14.38 -5.84
N THR A 32 9.01 -13.88 -6.54
CA THR A 32 9.91 -12.85 -6.00
C THR A 32 9.15 -11.55 -5.77
N ALA A 33 8.33 -11.11 -6.72
CA ALA A 33 7.51 -9.90 -6.59
C ALA A 33 6.55 -10.00 -5.39
N GLU A 34 5.85 -11.12 -5.23
CA GLU A 34 4.94 -11.36 -4.10
C GLU A 34 5.69 -11.35 -2.76
N ARG A 35 6.87 -11.99 -2.69
CA ARG A 35 7.71 -12.00 -1.48
C ARG A 35 8.20 -10.61 -1.11
N VAL A 36 8.67 -9.84 -2.08
CA VAL A 36 9.14 -8.46 -1.85
C VAL A 36 7.98 -7.57 -1.41
N HIS A 37 6.80 -7.69 -2.03
CA HIS A 37 5.62 -6.93 -1.63
C HIS A 37 5.22 -7.20 -0.17
N ARG A 38 5.38 -8.41 0.37
CA ARG A 38 5.09 -8.66 1.80
C ARG A 38 5.94 -7.83 2.76
N ILE A 39 7.18 -7.49 2.38
CA ILE A 39 8.12 -6.76 3.23
C ILE A 39 8.37 -5.31 2.79
N HIS A 40 7.86 -4.89 1.63
CA HIS A 40 8.18 -3.57 1.05
C HIS A 40 7.82 -2.39 1.96
N HIS A 41 6.80 -2.54 2.81
CA HIS A 41 6.37 -1.51 3.75
C HIS A 41 7.49 -1.05 4.69
N GLN A 42 8.46 -1.93 4.98
CA GLN A 42 9.63 -1.63 5.82
C GLN A 42 10.57 -0.58 5.22
N SER A 43 10.48 -0.35 3.91
CA SER A 43 11.28 0.63 3.18
C SER A 43 10.42 1.71 2.49
N CYS A 44 9.09 1.68 2.68
CA CYS A 44 8.20 2.68 2.11
C CYS A 44 8.18 3.94 3.01
N PRO A 45 8.68 5.10 2.54
CA PRO A 45 8.75 6.31 3.36
C PRO A 45 7.37 6.80 3.80
N VAL A 46 6.34 6.59 2.97
CA VAL A 46 4.94 6.93 3.28
C VAL A 46 4.42 6.05 4.42
N TYR A 47 4.65 4.73 4.34
CA TYR A 47 4.24 3.83 5.42
C TYR A 47 4.98 4.17 6.72
N MET A 48 6.32 4.31 6.67
CA MET A 48 7.14 4.60 7.84
C MET A 48 6.71 5.87 8.57
N SER A 49 6.31 6.92 7.84
CA SER A 49 5.89 8.20 8.42
C SER A 49 4.45 8.21 8.94
N LEU A 50 3.54 7.41 8.36
CA LEU A 50 2.10 7.55 8.61
C LEU A 50 1.43 6.34 9.30
N HIS A 51 2.00 5.13 9.24
CA HIS A 51 1.35 3.90 9.73
C HIS A 51 0.95 3.93 11.22
N LYS A 52 1.59 4.78 12.03
CA LYS A 52 1.24 4.93 13.45
C LYS A 52 0.00 5.80 13.67
N ALA A 53 -0.37 6.62 12.70
CA ALA A 53 -1.48 7.57 12.78
C ALA A 53 -2.71 7.10 12.00
N ILE A 54 -2.50 6.39 10.88
CA ILE A 54 -3.57 5.98 9.98
C ILE A 54 -3.38 4.53 9.53
N ASP A 55 -4.48 3.89 9.16
CA ASP A 55 -4.42 2.54 8.60
C ASP A 55 -3.92 2.59 7.15
N ILE A 56 -3.04 1.67 6.78
CA ILE A 56 -2.46 1.59 5.45
C ILE A 56 -2.44 0.13 5.01
N SER A 57 -3.19 -0.18 3.96
CA SER A 57 -3.19 -1.49 3.33
C SER A 57 -2.69 -1.43 1.89
N THR A 58 -2.07 -2.51 1.45
CA THR A 58 -1.47 -2.63 0.12
C THR A 58 -1.81 -3.96 -0.52
N GLU A 59 -2.14 -3.94 -1.80
CA GLU A 59 -2.37 -5.10 -2.65
C GLU A 59 -1.42 -5.06 -3.84
N LEU A 60 -1.05 -6.23 -4.35
CA LEU A 60 -0.25 -6.37 -5.57
C LEU A 60 -1.04 -7.11 -6.63
N GLN A 61 -1.30 -6.45 -7.76
CA GLN A 61 -1.82 -7.05 -8.98
C GLN A 61 -0.65 -7.27 -9.95
N ILE A 62 -0.44 -8.52 -10.32
CA ILE A 62 0.61 -8.93 -11.24
C ILE A 62 -0.03 -9.24 -12.59
N GLU A 63 0.48 -8.58 -13.62
CA GLU A 63 0.15 -8.84 -15.03
C GLU A 63 1.36 -9.51 -15.69
N ALA A 64 1.11 -10.55 -16.49
CA ALA A 64 2.17 -11.16 -17.29
C ALA A 64 2.68 -10.14 -18.33
N GLU A 65 4.00 -9.99 -18.40
CA GLU A 65 4.68 -9.21 -19.43
C GLU A 65 4.71 -9.92 -20.79
#